data_AF-A0A1E7FB91-F1
#
_entry.id   AF-A0A1E7FB91-F1
#
_cell.length_a   1.000
_cell.length_b   1.000
_cell.length_c   1.000
_cell.angle_alpha   90.00
_cell.angle_beta   90.00
_cell.angle_gamma   90.00
#
_symmetry.space_group_name_H-M   'P 1'
#
loop_
_entity.id
_entity.type
_entity.pdbx_description
1 polymer ?
#
loop_
_entity_poly.entity_id
_entity_poly.type
_entity_poly.pdbx_seq_one_letter_code
_entity_poly.pdbx_strand_id
1 'polypeptide(L)'
;MVSTNTTSTSTSTYTNTNNDTTGFVPTPHINEKKKIRCTREYHGDDSSLIYKSGIPTLRASAHRVKVNKKGRKLDPKPIDRDGNETNTTWLPIPLQDEDVFPYDINLYDLKGAIINLLVNCDPDIIGSFDTTTNHTDLSSEEQQRPSSSSSFRLEDFRVPVSTTWRSVNGGNCEDAQRYLSDQVASNEYFLEVFDKFVKEVALPYLKCRLVACGALESDSSTCAFYYQRPPTIRLQPGPGWAKVKPHNDAEYGHQNGEINMWMPLTDRTLTGVDLLTESSLGAADYHPIKAKVGEAITWHGSSRKHYVNANASSNTRVSLDFRIGVEGYFDPFYQMQGTTDDHTRKKVVL
;
A
#
# COMPACT_ATOMS: atom_id res chain seq x y z
N MET A 1 45.46 44.28 -10.90
CA MET A 1 44.85 44.49 -12.24
C MET A 1 44.86 43.17 -12.96
N VAL A 2 43.67 42.69 -13.26
CA VAL A 2 43.36 41.33 -13.76
C VAL A 2 43.85 41.20 -15.21
N SER A 3 44.64 40.17 -15.48
CA SER A 3 44.97 39.73 -16.85
C SER A 3 43.97 38.65 -17.28
N THR A 4 43.38 38.89 -18.43
CA THR A 4 42.42 38.04 -19.14
C THR A 4 43.13 36.90 -19.86
N ASN A 5 42.72 35.66 -19.60
CA ASN A 5 43.03 34.50 -20.45
C ASN A 5 41.72 33.93 -21.02
N THR A 6 41.50 34.19 -22.30
CA THR A 6 40.51 33.55 -23.16
C THR A 6 41.08 32.21 -23.64
N THR A 7 40.36 31.11 -23.40
CA THR A 7 40.70 29.80 -23.99
C THR A 7 39.50 29.29 -24.78
N SER A 8 39.72 29.11 -26.08
CA SER A 8 38.83 28.54 -27.08
C SER A 8 38.79 27.01 -26.99
N THR A 9 37.61 26.41 -26.99
CA THR A 9 37.42 24.96 -27.12
C THR A 9 36.98 24.61 -28.54
N SER A 10 37.82 23.81 -29.19
CA SER A 10 37.66 23.25 -30.53
C SER A 10 36.85 21.95 -30.51
N THR A 11 35.88 21.87 -31.40
CA THR A 11 35.08 20.68 -31.75
C THR A 11 35.95 19.66 -32.50
N SER A 12 35.91 18.39 -32.07
CA SER A 12 36.49 17.27 -32.83
C SER A 12 35.45 16.17 -33.01
N THR A 13 35.06 15.99 -34.26
CA THR A 13 34.27 14.89 -34.79
C THR A 13 35.16 13.67 -35.01
N TYR A 14 34.81 12.54 -34.41
CA TYR A 14 35.36 11.23 -34.77
C TYR A 14 34.27 10.40 -35.46
N THR A 15 34.44 10.22 -36.77
CA THR A 15 33.86 9.11 -37.52
C THR A 15 34.78 7.91 -37.38
N ASN A 16 34.22 6.72 -37.12
CA ASN A 16 34.88 5.51 -37.57
C ASN A 16 33.87 4.46 -38.04
N THR A 17 34.19 3.93 -39.21
CA THR A 17 33.47 2.90 -39.95
C THR A 17 34.15 1.57 -39.64
N ASN A 18 33.37 0.49 -39.50
CA ASN A 18 33.71 -0.80 -40.10
C ASN A 18 32.55 -1.78 -39.96
N ASN A 19 32.13 -2.27 -41.12
CA ASN A 19 31.32 -3.45 -41.32
C ASN A 19 32.16 -4.68 -40.95
N ASP A 20 31.56 -5.65 -40.27
CA ASP A 20 31.80 -7.05 -40.61
C ASP A 20 30.55 -7.89 -40.36
N THR A 21 30.13 -8.52 -41.44
CA THR A 21 28.96 -9.38 -41.62
C THR A 21 29.36 -10.82 -41.38
N THR A 22 28.80 -11.45 -40.35
CA THR A 22 28.66 -12.91 -40.28
C THR A 22 27.25 -13.27 -39.87
N GLY A 23 26.57 -14.02 -40.73
CA GLY A 23 25.14 -14.29 -40.68
C GLY A 23 24.70 -15.05 -39.43
N PHE A 24 23.60 -14.56 -38.85
CA PHE A 24 22.81 -15.30 -37.89
C PHE A 24 21.40 -15.44 -38.48
N VAL A 25 21.01 -16.67 -38.78
CA VAL A 25 19.66 -17.02 -39.25
C VAL A 25 18.71 -16.85 -38.06
N PRO A 26 17.68 -15.99 -38.10
CA PRO A 26 16.73 -15.88 -37.02
C PRO A 26 15.73 -17.04 -37.11
N THR A 27 15.83 -17.97 -36.17
CA THR A 27 14.77 -18.96 -35.89
C THR A 27 13.49 -18.20 -35.50
N PRO A 28 12.31 -18.57 -36.03
CA PRO A 28 11.08 -17.86 -35.70
C PRO A 28 10.77 -18.08 -34.21
N HIS A 29 10.90 -17.01 -33.42
CA HIS A 29 10.37 -16.98 -32.06
C HIS A 29 8.85 -17.10 -32.14
N ILE A 30 8.37 -18.32 -31.91
CA ILE A 30 6.97 -18.60 -31.61
C ILE A 30 6.63 -17.78 -30.38
N ASN A 31 5.90 -16.69 -30.63
CA ASN A 31 5.42 -15.78 -29.61
C ASN A 31 4.22 -16.45 -28.92
N GLU A 32 4.49 -17.48 -28.10
CA GLU A 32 3.54 -18.00 -27.15
C GLU A 32 3.31 -16.93 -26.08
N LYS A 33 2.41 -16.00 -26.38
CA LYS A 33 1.68 -15.25 -25.37
C LYS A 33 0.95 -16.28 -24.52
N LYS A 34 1.59 -16.80 -23.47
CA LYS A 34 0.91 -17.42 -22.33
C LYS A 34 0.02 -16.35 -21.73
N LYS A 35 -1.18 -16.27 -22.29
CA LYS A 35 -2.34 -15.60 -21.74
C LYS A 35 -2.51 -16.31 -20.40
N ILE A 36 -2.06 -15.69 -19.31
CA ILE A 36 -2.45 -16.08 -17.97
C ILE A 36 -3.96 -15.83 -17.94
N ARG A 37 -4.72 -16.84 -18.39
CA ARG A 37 -6.13 -16.97 -18.07
C ARG A 37 -6.13 -16.95 -16.56
N CYS A 38 -6.79 -15.95 -15.99
CA CYS A 38 -7.31 -16.03 -14.64
C CYS A 38 -8.30 -17.20 -14.67
N THR A 39 -7.79 -18.41 -14.57
CA THR A 39 -8.58 -19.61 -14.49
C THR A 39 -9.42 -19.46 -13.22
N ARG A 40 -10.72 -19.41 -13.45
CA ARG A 40 -11.74 -19.61 -12.44
C ARG A 40 -11.73 -21.11 -12.15
N GLU A 41 -10.62 -21.63 -11.66
CA GLU A 41 -10.43 -23.06 -11.42
C GLU A 41 -10.22 -23.25 -9.93
N TYR A 42 -11.33 -23.09 -9.20
CA TYR A 42 -11.53 -23.88 -8.01
C TYR A 42 -12.45 -25.03 -8.40
N HIS A 43 -11.90 -26.25 -8.38
CA HIS A 43 -12.62 -27.49 -8.62
C HIS A 43 -12.83 -28.17 -7.26
N GLY A 44 -13.84 -27.76 -6.50
CA GLY A 44 -14.20 -28.45 -5.26
C GLY A 44 -15.14 -27.65 -4.36
N ASP A 45 -16.08 -28.33 -3.72
CA ASP A 45 -16.84 -27.80 -2.60
C ASP A 45 -16.04 -28.09 -1.32
N ASP A 46 -15.03 -27.25 -1.05
CA ASP A 46 -14.34 -27.33 0.23
C ASP A 46 -15.26 -26.75 1.30
N SER A 47 -15.90 -27.65 2.04
CA SER A 47 -16.82 -27.33 3.12
C SER A 47 -16.15 -26.57 4.27
N SER A 48 -14.81 -26.55 4.35
CA SER A 48 -14.08 -25.80 5.37
C SER A 48 -13.99 -24.30 5.09
N LEU A 49 -14.20 -23.87 3.83
CA LEU A 49 -14.16 -22.44 3.46
C LEU A 49 -15.43 -21.71 3.89
N ILE A 50 -15.25 -20.62 4.65
CA ILE A 50 -16.33 -19.70 5.03
C ILE A 50 -16.52 -18.67 3.91
N TYR A 51 -15.43 -18.07 3.42
CA TYR A 51 -15.45 -17.04 2.39
C TYR A 51 -15.26 -17.66 1.00
N LYS A 52 -16.30 -18.37 0.53
CA LYS A 52 -16.31 -19.12 -0.74
C LYS A 52 -16.41 -18.26 -2.00
N SER A 53 -16.69 -16.96 -1.87
CA SER A 53 -16.71 -16.04 -3.01
C SER A 53 -16.59 -14.60 -2.51
N GLY A 54 -16.45 -13.64 -3.41
CA GLY A 54 -16.40 -12.22 -3.07
C GLY A 54 -15.03 -11.57 -3.26
N ILE A 55 -14.87 -10.41 -2.64
CA ILE A 55 -13.63 -9.63 -2.60
C ILE A 55 -12.78 -10.15 -1.43
N PRO A 56 -11.46 -10.33 -1.60
CA PRO A 56 -10.58 -10.85 -0.55
C PRO A 56 -10.48 -9.98 0.71
N THR A 57 -10.91 -8.72 0.65
CA THR A 57 -10.62 -7.74 1.70
C THR A 57 -11.74 -6.71 1.77
N LEU A 58 -12.25 -6.46 2.97
CA LEU A 58 -13.01 -5.26 3.27
C LEU A 58 -12.03 -4.13 3.59
N ARG A 59 -12.14 -2.99 2.91
CA ARG A 59 -11.16 -1.91 3.01
C ARG A 59 -11.80 -0.55 3.25
N ALA A 60 -11.15 0.26 4.08
CA ALA A 60 -11.50 1.66 4.33
C ALA A 60 -10.93 2.58 3.22
N SER A 61 -11.25 2.28 1.95
CA SER A 61 -10.89 3.15 0.83
C SER A 61 -11.84 2.98 -0.35
N ALA A 62 -12.20 4.12 -0.94
CA ALA A 62 -13.13 4.20 -2.05
C ALA A 62 -12.40 4.30 -3.41
N HIS A 63 -11.33 3.54 -3.62
CA HIS A 63 -10.73 3.43 -4.96
C HIS A 63 -11.75 2.83 -5.94
N ARG A 64 -12.42 3.69 -6.73
CA ARG A 64 -13.34 3.31 -7.79
C ARG A 64 -12.74 3.70 -9.13
N VAL A 65 -12.10 2.73 -9.80
CA VAL A 65 -11.72 2.88 -11.20
C VAL A 65 -12.99 2.86 -12.04
N LYS A 66 -13.41 4.01 -12.57
CA LYS A 66 -14.64 4.12 -13.37
C LYS A 66 -14.48 3.75 -14.85
N VAL A 67 -13.26 3.51 -15.38
CA VAL A 67 -13.07 3.28 -16.84
C VAL A 67 -11.97 2.24 -17.17
N ASN A 68 -12.17 1.57 -18.32
CA ASN A 68 -11.40 0.50 -18.96
C ASN A 68 -9.87 0.52 -18.72
N LYS A 69 -9.34 -0.56 -18.13
CA LYS A 69 -7.89 -0.79 -17.93
C LYS A 69 -7.08 -0.89 -19.23
N LYS A 70 -7.72 -1.26 -20.35
CA LYS A 70 -7.04 -1.43 -21.64
C LYS A 70 -6.71 -0.07 -22.25
N GLY A 71 -5.53 0.44 -21.97
CA GLY A 71 -5.01 1.68 -22.54
C GLY A 71 -4.29 2.59 -21.54
N ARG A 72 -4.41 2.32 -20.23
CA ARG A 72 -3.67 3.06 -19.21
C ARG A 72 -2.20 2.68 -19.30
N LYS A 73 -1.38 3.65 -19.74
CA LYS A 73 0.08 3.58 -19.66
C LYS A 73 0.51 4.49 -18.52
N LEU A 74 1.70 4.23 -17.98
CA LEU A 74 2.39 5.21 -17.15
C LEU A 74 2.39 6.54 -17.93
N ASP A 75 1.88 7.60 -17.33
CA ASP A 75 1.97 8.94 -17.89
C ASP A 75 3.26 9.58 -17.35
N PRO A 76 4.33 9.67 -18.15
CA PRO A 76 5.60 10.22 -17.69
C PRO A 76 5.57 11.75 -17.55
N LYS A 77 4.52 12.41 -18.04
CA LYS A 77 4.33 13.87 -18.00
C LYS A 77 2.93 14.17 -17.48
N PRO A 78 2.68 13.91 -16.19
CA PRO A 78 1.36 14.14 -15.65
C PRO A 78 1.03 15.63 -15.80
N ILE A 79 -0.26 15.96 -15.96
CA ILE A 79 -0.73 17.34 -16.03
C ILE A 79 -1.56 17.68 -14.78
N ASP A 80 -1.44 18.92 -14.29
CA ASP A 80 -2.24 19.42 -13.18
C ASP A 80 -3.69 19.70 -13.61
N ARG A 81 -4.54 20.15 -12.67
CA ARG A 81 -5.94 20.49 -12.94
C ARG A 81 -6.12 21.60 -13.98
N ASP A 82 -5.11 22.45 -14.15
CA ASP A 82 -5.14 23.60 -15.06
C ASP A 82 -4.48 23.26 -16.42
N GLY A 83 -4.01 22.01 -16.60
CA GLY A 83 -3.45 21.48 -17.83
C GLY A 83 -1.95 21.68 -18.01
N ASN A 84 -1.22 22.10 -16.98
CA ASN A 84 0.23 22.30 -17.04
C ASN A 84 0.97 21.00 -16.72
N GLU A 85 2.11 20.73 -17.38
CA GLU A 85 2.97 19.60 -17.01
C GLU A 85 3.41 19.73 -15.56
N THR A 86 3.08 18.73 -14.75
CA THR A 86 3.59 18.57 -13.40
C THR A 86 5.06 18.16 -13.54
N ASN A 87 6.00 18.98 -13.07
CA ASN A 87 7.43 18.64 -13.07
C ASN A 87 7.78 17.49 -12.10
N THR A 88 6.81 16.64 -11.75
CA THR A 88 7.01 15.49 -10.87
C THR A 88 8.03 14.55 -11.47
N THR A 89 9.05 14.24 -10.69
CA THR A 89 10.07 13.27 -11.05
C THR A 89 9.92 12.01 -10.20
N TRP A 90 10.70 10.99 -10.51
CA TRP A 90 10.78 9.81 -9.67
C TRP A 90 11.44 10.15 -8.35
N LEU A 91 10.95 9.58 -7.25
CA LEU A 91 11.69 9.58 -5.99
C LEU A 91 13.12 9.07 -6.22
N PRO A 92 14.12 9.53 -5.45
CA PRO A 92 15.48 9.01 -5.52
C PRO A 92 15.48 7.48 -5.37
N ILE A 93 16.32 6.77 -6.16
CA ILE A 93 16.38 5.30 -6.15
C ILE A 93 16.48 4.73 -4.71
N PRO A 94 17.32 5.28 -3.81
CA PRO A 94 17.41 4.77 -2.45
C PRO A 94 16.12 4.88 -1.64
N LEU A 95 15.19 5.79 -1.97
CA LEU A 95 13.87 5.86 -1.34
C LEU A 95 12.89 4.85 -1.93
N GLN A 96 13.07 4.46 -3.19
CA GLN A 96 12.18 3.51 -3.84
C GLN A 96 12.32 2.08 -3.29
N ASP A 97 13.49 1.79 -2.71
CA ASP A 97 13.80 0.51 -2.10
C ASP A 97 13.04 0.27 -0.81
N GLU A 98 12.74 -1.02 -0.59
CA GLU A 98 12.13 -1.53 0.63
C GLU A 98 12.99 -1.20 1.83
N ASP A 99 12.44 -0.48 2.80
CA ASP A 99 13.11 -0.24 4.06
C ASP A 99 12.13 -0.31 5.23
N VAL A 100 12.54 -1.02 6.27
CA VAL A 100 11.74 -1.37 7.45
C VAL A 100 12.25 -0.58 8.64
N PHE A 101 11.34 0.01 9.42
CA PHE A 101 11.68 0.73 10.63
C PHE A 101 10.70 0.42 11.76
N PRO A 102 11.19 0.29 13.00
CA PRO A 102 10.36 0.04 14.16
C PRO A 102 9.66 1.32 14.63
N TYR A 103 8.60 1.15 15.41
CA TYR A 103 7.97 2.23 16.17
C TYR A 103 7.49 1.71 17.53
N ASP A 104 7.36 2.60 18.52
CA ASP A 104 6.86 2.22 19.84
C ASP A 104 5.35 2.01 19.80
N ILE A 105 4.92 0.75 19.85
CA ILE A 105 3.51 0.37 19.81
C ILE A 105 2.70 0.88 21.01
N ASN A 106 3.34 1.19 22.14
CA ASN A 106 2.65 1.73 23.31
C ASN A 106 2.43 3.24 23.17
N LEU A 107 3.39 3.94 22.55
CA LEU A 107 3.30 5.38 22.31
C LEU A 107 2.39 5.74 21.13
N TYR A 108 2.31 4.84 20.14
CA TYR A 108 1.54 4.95 18.91
C TYR A 108 0.63 3.72 18.75
N ASP A 109 -0.31 3.55 19.67
CA ASP A 109 -1.20 2.37 19.75
C ASP A 109 -2.26 2.33 18.64
N LEU A 110 -1.80 2.14 17.40
CA LEU A 110 -2.66 1.99 16.22
C LEU A 110 -3.53 0.72 16.31
N LYS A 111 -3.01 -0.34 16.93
CA LYS A 111 -3.75 -1.60 17.09
C LYS A 111 -4.95 -1.40 18.02
N GLY A 112 -4.74 -0.83 19.20
CA GLY A 112 -5.81 -0.52 20.15
C GLY A 112 -6.81 0.51 19.60
N ALA A 113 -6.33 1.53 18.88
CA ALA A 113 -7.20 2.49 18.21
C ALA A 113 -8.11 1.83 17.15
N ILE A 114 -7.58 0.88 16.37
CA ILE A 114 -8.38 0.12 15.39
C ILE A 114 -9.34 -0.84 16.08
N ILE A 115 -8.94 -1.52 17.16
CA ILE A 115 -9.84 -2.35 17.96
C ILE A 115 -11.01 -1.49 18.48
N ASN A 116 -10.73 -0.33 19.05
CA ASN A 116 -11.74 0.59 19.54
C ASN A 116 -12.70 1.03 18.41
N LEU A 117 -12.17 1.35 17.24
CA LEU A 117 -12.97 1.67 16.06
C LEU A 117 -13.89 0.50 15.65
N LEU A 118 -13.35 -0.72 15.56
CA LEU A 118 -14.09 -1.89 15.11
C LEU A 118 -15.17 -2.35 16.09
N VAL A 119 -14.92 -2.24 17.40
CA VAL A 119 -15.93 -2.54 18.45
C VAL A 119 -17.16 -1.63 18.33
N ASN A 120 -16.97 -0.40 17.86
CA ASN A 120 -18.06 0.58 17.69
C ASN A 120 -18.72 0.53 16.32
N CYS A 121 -18.26 -0.34 15.41
CA CYS A 121 -18.92 -0.55 14.12
C CYS A 121 -20.15 -1.44 14.26
N ASP A 122 -21.10 -1.30 13.34
CA ASP A 122 -22.24 -2.21 13.23
C ASP A 122 -21.76 -3.65 12.92
N PRO A 123 -22.06 -4.63 13.78
CA PRO A 123 -21.57 -6.00 13.64
C PRO A 123 -22.14 -6.73 12.42
N ASP A 124 -23.32 -6.34 11.92
CA ASP A 124 -23.94 -6.94 10.75
C ASP A 124 -23.34 -6.38 9.44
N ILE A 125 -22.68 -5.22 9.51
CA ILE A 125 -22.05 -4.55 8.36
C ILE A 125 -20.54 -4.84 8.30
N ILE A 126 -19.83 -4.65 9.40
CA ILE A 126 -18.36 -4.77 9.44
C ILE A 126 -17.92 -6.05 10.11
N GLY A 127 -18.62 -6.47 11.16
CA GLY A 127 -18.27 -7.64 11.94
C GLY A 127 -18.06 -7.38 13.41
N SER A 128 -17.73 -8.43 14.13
CA SER A 128 -17.50 -8.41 15.57
C SER A 128 -16.32 -9.29 15.96
N PHE A 129 -15.82 -9.09 17.17
CA PHE A 129 -14.84 -9.98 17.76
C PHE A 129 -15.53 -11.23 18.30
N ASP A 130 -14.95 -12.39 18.04
CA ASP A 130 -15.41 -13.65 18.64
C ASP A 130 -15.12 -13.61 20.15
N THR A 131 -16.17 -13.62 20.97
CA THR A 131 -16.06 -13.64 22.43
C THR A 131 -15.97 -15.06 23.00
N THR A 132 -16.05 -16.09 22.16
CA THR A 132 -16.06 -17.49 22.60
C THR A 132 -14.67 -18.10 22.73
N THR A 133 -13.64 -17.47 22.18
CA THR A 133 -12.24 -17.81 22.44
C THR A 133 -11.83 -17.32 23.83
N ASN A 134 -12.25 -18.04 24.86
CA ASN A 134 -11.65 -17.93 26.20
C ASN A 134 -10.14 -18.20 26.05
N HIS A 135 -9.31 -17.19 26.25
CA HIS A 135 -7.86 -17.32 26.31
C HIS A 135 -7.48 -18.13 27.56
N THR A 136 -7.51 -19.45 27.48
CA THR A 136 -7.08 -20.36 28.55
C THR A 136 -5.57 -20.51 28.66
N ASP A 137 -4.79 -19.86 27.79
CA ASP A 137 -3.33 -20.00 27.74
C ASP A 137 -2.55 -18.76 28.24
N LEU A 138 -3.21 -17.83 28.94
CA LEU A 138 -2.48 -16.75 29.62
C LEU A 138 -2.00 -17.24 30.99
N SER A 139 -0.69 -17.17 31.20
CA SER A 139 -0.02 -17.45 32.48
C SER A 139 -0.67 -16.66 33.62
N SER A 140 -0.72 -17.28 34.81
CA SER A 140 -1.38 -16.83 36.04
C SER A 140 -0.99 -15.44 36.58
N GLU A 141 -0.13 -14.67 35.91
CA GLU A 141 0.26 -13.31 36.31
C GLU A 141 -0.61 -12.20 35.69
N GLU A 142 -1.38 -12.46 34.63
CA GLU A 142 -2.21 -11.43 33.97
C GLU A 142 -3.66 -11.33 34.48
N GLN A 143 -4.10 -12.23 35.38
CA GLN A 143 -5.48 -12.32 35.87
C GLN A 143 -5.90 -11.22 36.86
N GLN A 144 -5.08 -10.20 37.12
CA GLN A 144 -5.35 -9.17 38.14
C GLN A 144 -5.49 -7.72 37.59
N ARG A 145 -5.73 -7.52 36.29
CA ARG A 145 -6.04 -6.18 35.76
C ARG A 145 -7.53 -6.00 35.44
N PRO A 146 -8.14 -4.86 35.81
CA PRO A 146 -9.56 -4.60 35.56
C PRO A 146 -9.83 -4.48 34.06
N SER A 147 -10.99 -4.98 33.64
CA SER A 147 -11.50 -5.08 32.27
C SER A 147 -11.61 -3.73 31.57
N SER A 148 -10.50 -3.23 31.05
CA SER A 148 -10.44 -2.27 29.93
C SER A 148 -10.31 -3.06 28.62
N SER A 149 -10.42 -2.42 27.45
CA SER A 149 -10.44 -3.02 26.09
C SER A 149 -9.20 -3.83 25.66
N SER A 150 -8.40 -4.32 26.61
CA SER A 150 -7.14 -5.05 26.46
C SER A 150 -7.28 -6.53 26.04
N SER A 151 -8.48 -7.08 25.94
CA SER A 151 -8.67 -8.52 25.66
C SER A 151 -8.88 -8.89 24.18
N PHE A 152 -9.11 -7.93 23.28
CA PHE A 152 -9.42 -8.27 21.89
C PHE A 152 -8.16 -8.43 21.04
N ARG A 153 -8.13 -9.50 20.24
CA ARG A 153 -7.12 -9.73 19.20
C ARG A 153 -7.73 -9.47 17.83
N LEU A 154 -7.03 -8.73 16.98
CA LEU A 154 -7.49 -8.44 15.61
C LEU A 154 -7.66 -9.71 14.77
N GLU A 155 -6.88 -10.74 15.07
CA GLU A 155 -6.96 -12.08 14.49
C GLU A 155 -8.30 -12.77 14.74
N ASP A 156 -9.00 -12.38 15.81
CA ASP A 156 -10.26 -12.97 16.26
C ASP A 156 -11.48 -12.16 15.77
N PHE A 157 -11.27 -11.10 14.99
CA PHE A 157 -12.34 -10.37 14.32
C PHE A 157 -12.98 -11.24 13.22
N ARG A 158 -14.30 -11.16 13.05
CA ARG A 158 -15.07 -11.94 12.07
C ARG A 158 -15.90 -11.01 11.20
N VAL A 159 -15.70 -11.08 9.88
CA VAL A 159 -16.41 -10.26 8.90
C VAL A 159 -17.64 -11.01 8.39
N PRO A 160 -18.83 -10.39 8.27
CA PRO A 160 -20.00 -11.06 7.70
C PRO A 160 -19.74 -11.49 6.25
N VAL A 161 -20.07 -12.74 5.91
CA VAL A 161 -19.81 -13.26 4.55
C VAL A 161 -20.51 -12.41 3.48
N SER A 162 -21.74 -11.97 3.76
CA SER A 162 -22.54 -11.12 2.87
C SER A 162 -21.86 -9.80 2.51
N THR A 163 -20.99 -9.27 3.38
CA THR A 163 -20.31 -7.98 3.20
C THR A 163 -18.97 -8.11 2.49
N THR A 164 -18.57 -9.34 2.15
CA THR A 164 -17.47 -9.61 1.21
C THR A 164 -17.96 -9.80 -0.23
N TRP A 165 -19.26 -9.98 -0.43
CA TRP A 165 -19.86 -10.20 -1.75
C TRP A 165 -20.25 -8.89 -2.41
N ARG A 166 -19.98 -8.77 -3.72
CA ARG A 166 -20.39 -7.57 -4.47
C ARG A 166 -21.91 -7.49 -4.59
N SER A 167 -22.42 -6.26 -4.68
CA SER A 167 -23.85 -6.00 -4.91
C SER A 167 -24.42 -6.65 -6.17
N VAL A 168 -23.62 -6.70 -7.24
CA VAL A 168 -23.99 -7.41 -8.49
C VAL A 168 -24.20 -8.92 -8.31
N ASN A 169 -23.72 -9.49 -7.20
CA ASN A 169 -23.90 -10.89 -6.82
C ASN A 169 -24.83 -11.03 -5.58
N GLY A 170 -25.63 -10.00 -5.27
CA GLY A 170 -26.54 -9.99 -4.11
C GLY A 170 -25.88 -9.79 -2.75
N GLY A 171 -24.65 -9.27 -2.71
CA GLY A 171 -23.94 -8.94 -1.47
C GLY A 171 -23.94 -7.45 -1.13
N ASN A 172 -23.27 -7.09 -0.03
CA ASN A 172 -23.27 -5.73 0.53
C ASN A 172 -21.86 -5.10 0.58
N CYS A 173 -20.89 -5.61 -0.18
CA CYS A 173 -19.49 -5.21 -0.04
C CYS A 173 -19.23 -3.73 -0.31
N GLU A 174 -19.82 -3.17 -1.36
CA GLU A 174 -19.65 -1.75 -1.66
C GLU A 174 -20.22 -0.82 -0.56
N ASP A 175 -21.31 -1.23 0.10
CA ASP A 175 -21.92 -0.49 1.21
C ASP A 175 -21.12 -0.66 2.50
N ALA A 176 -20.66 -1.87 2.80
CA ALA A 176 -19.80 -2.14 3.96
C ALA A 176 -18.45 -1.42 3.85
N GLN A 177 -17.83 -1.38 2.66
CA GLN A 177 -16.62 -0.59 2.45
C GLN A 177 -16.86 0.92 2.61
N ARG A 178 -18.02 1.42 2.15
CA ARG A 178 -18.39 2.83 2.36
C ARG A 178 -18.55 3.11 3.85
N TYR A 179 -19.32 2.29 4.56
CA TYR A 179 -19.51 2.39 6.00
C TYR A 179 -18.19 2.39 6.75
N LEU A 180 -17.29 1.44 6.47
CA LEU A 180 -15.97 1.39 7.11
C LEU A 180 -15.14 2.65 6.83
N SER A 181 -15.19 3.14 5.58
CA SER A 181 -14.49 4.37 5.20
C SER A 181 -15.02 5.57 5.97
N ASP A 182 -16.34 5.69 6.13
CA ASP A 182 -16.98 6.76 6.89
C ASP A 182 -16.59 6.68 8.37
N GLN A 183 -16.62 5.47 8.97
CA GLN A 183 -16.19 5.26 10.36
C GLN A 183 -14.73 5.65 10.60
N VAL A 184 -13.83 5.30 9.68
CA VAL A 184 -12.42 5.70 9.76
C VAL A 184 -12.25 7.21 9.61
N ALA A 185 -12.99 7.84 8.69
CA ALA A 185 -12.91 9.27 8.44
C ALA A 185 -13.46 10.11 9.61
N SER A 186 -14.43 9.60 10.37
CA SER A 186 -15.05 10.31 11.50
C SER A 186 -14.48 9.95 12.88
N ASN A 187 -13.57 8.97 12.98
CA ASN A 187 -13.01 8.55 14.27
C ASN A 187 -11.79 9.40 14.64
N GLU A 188 -12.03 10.48 15.39
CA GLU A 188 -10.96 11.42 15.79
C GLU A 188 -9.86 10.75 16.62
N TYR A 189 -10.21 9.85 17.54
CA TYR A 189 -9.20 9.15 18.36
C TYR A 189 -8.21 8.35 17.50
N PHE A 190 -8.71 7.55 16.56
CA PHE A 190 -7.88 6.81 15.62
C PHE A 190 -7.03 7.76 14.76
N LEU A 191 -7.64 8.81 14.24
CA LEU A 191 -6.94 9.75 13.37
C LEU A 191 -5.89 10.59 14.12
N GLU A 192 -6.07 10.87 15.40
CA GLU A 192 -5.07 11.53 16.25
C GLU A 192 -3.86 10.62 16.49
N VAL A 193 -4.09 9.34 16.82
CA VAL A 193 -3.00 8.35 16.98
C VAL A 193 -2.25 8.17 15.66
N PHE A 194 -2.96 8.09 14.54
CA PHE A 194 -2.37 8.02 13.20
C PHE A 194 -1.57 9.27 12.85
N ASP A 195 -2.15 10.46 13.01
CA ASP A 195 -1.48 11.73 12.69
C ASP A 195 -0.21 11.90 13.55
N LYS A 196 -0.25 11.47 14.82
CA LYS A 196 0.90 11.49 15.72
C LYS A 196 2.01 10.55 15.24
N PHE A 197 1.68 9.30 14.91
CA PHE A 197 2.64 8.35 14.31
C PHE A 197 3.28 8.91 13.04
N VAL A 198 2.47 9.48 12.14
CA VAL A 198 2.98 10.01 10.88
C VAL A 198 3.96 11.17 11.13
N LYS A 199 3.57 12.14 11.96
CA LYS A 199 4.38 13.35 12.21
C LYS A 199 5.64 13.10 13.02
N GLU A 200 5.60 12.18 13.98
CA GLU A 200 6.71 11.96 14.92
C GLU A 200 7.63 10.80 14.50
N VAL A 201 7.16 9.88 13.65
CA VAL A 201 7.93 8.69 13.24
C VAL A 201 8.12 8.64 11.73
N ALA A 202 7.02 8.55 10.97
CA ALA A 202 7.08 8.25 9.54
C ALA A 202 7.76 9.36 8.71
N LEU A 203 7.36 10.62 8.93
CA LEU A 203 7.90 11.75 8.20
C LEU A 203 9.35 12.07 8.58
N PRO A 204 9.75 12.10 9.87
CA PRO A 204 11.15 12.23 10.26
C PRO A 204 12.03 11.13 9.65
N TYR A 205 11.55 9.88 9.66
CA TYR A 205 12.27 8.76 9.03
C TYR A 205 12.48 8.96 7.51
N LEU A 206 11.44 9.36 6.78
CA LEU A 206 11.59 9.69 5.35
C LEU A 206 12.52 10.87 5.11
N LYS A 207 12.46 11.91 5.95
CA LYS A 207 13.36 13.07 5.88
C LYS A 207 14.81 12.62 6.03
N CYS A 208 15.12 11.78 7.02
CA CYS A 208 16.45 11.21 7.21
C CYS A 208 16.92 10.44 5.96
N ARG A 209 16.05 9.66 5.32
CA ARG A 209 16.40 8.95 4.06
C ARG A 209 16.65 9.90 2.90
N LEU A 210 15.93 11.02 2.80
CA LEU A 210 16.18 12.06 1.79
C LEU A 210 17.55 12.71 2.00
N VAL A 211 17.89 13.05 3.23
CA VAL A 211 19.21 13.61 3.58
C VAL A 211 20.31 12.60 3.29
N ALA A 212 20.13 11.35 3.73
CA ALA A 212 21.13 10.29 3.54
C ALA A 212 21.44 9.99 2.06
N CYS A 213 20.47 10.16 1.15
CA CYS A 213 20.69 10.00 -0.29
C CYS A 213 21.05 11.30 -1.02
N GLY A 214 21.24 12.42 -0.30
CA GLY A 214 21.60 13.71 -0.87
C GLY A 214 20.46 14.42 -1.63
N ALA A 215 19.22 13.94 -1.49
CA ALA A 215 18.03 14.57 -2.06
C ALA A 215 17.53 15.76 -1.24
N LEU A 216 18.00 15.88 0.00
CA LEU A 216 17.83 17.05 0.86
C LEU A 216 19.20 17.43 1.44
N GLU A 217 19.52 18.72 1.48
CA GLU A 217 20.89 19.19 1.82
C GLU A 217 21.31 18.82 3.26
N SER A 218 20.38 18.91 4.21
CA SER A 218 20.63 18.62 5.62
C SER A 218 19.34 18.35 6.40
N ASP A 219 19.47 17.86 7.62
CA ASP A 219 18.33 17.69 8.53
C ASP A 219 17.64 19.02 8.89
N SER A 220 18.36 20.13 8.79
CA SER A 220 17.83 21.48 9.05
C SER A 220 17.03 22.05 7.87
N SER A 221 17.18 21.49 6.68
CA SER A 221 16.47 21.93 5.48
C SER A 221 14.99 21.61 5.59
N THR A 222 14.13 22.54 5.17
CA THR A 222 12.68 22.32 5.21
C THR A 222 12.22 21.46 4.04
N CYS A 223 11.31 20.52 4.28
CA CYS A 223 10.69 19.71 3.22
C CYS A 223 9.20 19.52 3.52
N ALA A 224 8.35 19.78 2.52
CA ALA A 224 6.94 19.45 2.64
C ALA A 224 6.63 17.99 2.26
N PHE A 225 5.70 17.41 3.00
CA PHE A 225 5.15 16.07 2.78
C PHE A 225 3.63 16.13 2.73
N TYR A 226 3.06 15.25 1.91
CA TYR A 226 1.62 15.14 1.68
C TYR A 226 1.17 13.71 1.97
N TYR A 227 0.70 13.44 3.18
CA TYR A 227 0.28 12.09 3.54
C TYR A 227 -1.23 11.89 3.33
N GLN A 228 -1.59 10.70 2.85
CA GLN A 228 -2.95 10.21 2.77
C GLN A 228 -3.58 10.18 4.17
N ARG A 229 -4.72 10.87 4.34
CA ARG A 229 -5.53 10.84 5.55
C ARG A 229 -7.01 10.91 5.16
N PRO A 230 -7.87 9.97 5.58
CA PRO A 230 -7.56 8.84 6.45
C PRO A 230 -6.65 7.78 5.79
N PRO A 231 -5.92 6.99 6.58
CA PRO A 231 -5.22 5.80 6.07
C PRO A 231 -6.23 4.70 5.70
N THR A 232 -5.77 3.72 4.92
CA THR A 232 -6.58 2.55 4.55
C THR A 232 -6.39 1.41 5.54
N ILE A 233 -7.45 1.04 6.26
CA ILE A 233 -7.53 -0.22 7.00
C ILE A 233 -7.97 -1.34 6.05
N ARG A 234 -7.34 -2.51 6.16
CA ARG A 234 -7.68 -3.71 5.38
C ARG A 234 -7.98 -4.90 6.28
N LEU A 235 -9.20 -5.40 6.20
CA LEU A 235 -9.67 -6.61 6.88
C LEU A 235 -9.77 -7.74 5.85
N GLN A 236 -8.88 -8.73 5.95
CA GLN A 236 -8.89 -9.91 5.09
C GLN A 236 -9.28 -11.14 5.92
N PRO A 237 -10.56 -11.51 5.94
CA PRO A 237 -11.00 -12.63 6.76
C PRO A 237 -10.63 -13.97 6.12
N GLY A 238 -10.66 -15.03 6.93
CA GLY A 238 -10.42 -16.40 6.49
C GLY A 238 -11.32 -17.39 7.24
N PRO A 239 -11.44 -18.64 6.77
CA PRO A 239 -10.76 -19.20 5.61
C PRO A 239 -11.45 -18.82 4.29
N GLY A 240 -10.67 -18.32 3.33
CA GLY A 240 -11.11 -17.82 2.04
C GLY A 240 -10.04 -17.97 0.95
N TRP A 241 -10.48 -18.24 -0.28
CA TRP A 241 -9.58 -18.49 -1.42
C TRP A 241 -9.31 -17.24 -2.27
N ALA A 242 -10.11 -16.19 -2.10
CA ALA A 242 -9.96 -14.96 -2.85
C ALA A 242 -8.59 -14.33 -2.54
N LYS A 243 -7.94 -13.80 -3.58
CA LYS A 243 -6.66 -13.09 -3.47
C LYS A 243 -6.71 -11.74 -4.17
N VAL A 244 -5.87 -10.82 -3.75
CA VAL A 244 -5.63 -9.58 -4.50
C VAL A 244 -4.76 -9.94 -5.71
N LYS A 245 -5.07 -9.40 -6.88
CA LYS A 245 -4.27 -9.65 -8.08
C LYS A 245 -3.05 -8.73 -8.12
N PRO A 246 -1.92 -9.18 -8.72
CA PRO A 246 -0.79 -8.29 -8.98
C PRO A 246 -1.20 -7.04 -9.74
N HIS A 247 -0.81 -5.89 -9.18
CA HIS A 247 -1.00 -4.56 -9.75
C HIS A 247 0.08 -3.63 -9.22
N ASN A 248 0.34 -2.52 -9.92
CA ASN A 248 1.01 -1.37 -9.32
C ASN A 248 -0.01 -0.25 -9.12
N ASP A 249 0.31 0.66 -8.21
CA ASP A 249 -0.60 1.74 -7.83
C ASP A 249 -0.71 2.81 -8.92
N ALA A 250 0.26 2.92 -9.83
CA ALA A 250 0.14 3.79 -11.00
C ALA A 250 -1.05 3.40 -11.91
N GLU A 251 -1.48 2.13 -11.96
CA GLU A 251 -2.72 1.73 -12.66
C GLU A 251 -3.99 2.45 -12.13
N TYR A 252 -3.89 2.98 -10.91
CA TYR A 252 -4.97 3.59 -10.13
C TYR A 252 -4.80 5.11 -9.96
N GLY A 253 -3.79 5.73 -10.57
CA GLY A 253 -3.59 7.18 -10.51
C GLY A 253 -2.58 7.66 -9.47
N HIS A 254 -1.79 6.75 -8.89
CA HIS A 254 -0.71 7.11 -7.97
C HIS A 254 0.55 7.56 -8.70
N GLN A 255 1.28 8.51 -8.09
CA GLN A 255 2.41 9.21 -8.72
C GLN A 255 3.75 8.59 -8.35
N ASN A 256 4.79 8.87 -9.15
CA ASN A 256 6.18 8.46 -8.87
C ASN A 256 6.81 9.19 -7.68
N GLY A 257 6.19 10.29 -7.24
CA GLY A 257 6.55 11.03 -6.03
C GLY A 257 5.89 10.50 -4.75
N GLU A 258 5.06 9.46 -4.83
CA GLU A 258 4.40 8.83 -3.69
C GLU A 258 5.17 7.57 -3.25
N ILE A 259 5.46 7.47 -1.96
CA ILE A 259 5.96 6.24 -1.33
C ILE A 259 4.82 5.55 -0.57
N ASN A 260 4.70 4.23 -0.71
CA ASN A 260 3.77 3.44 0.08
C ASN A 260 4.35 3.19 1.46
N MET A 261 3.49 3.27 2.48
CA MET A 261 3.75 2.76 3.82
C MET A 261 2.74 1.67 4.17
N TRP A 262 3.22 0.61 4.80
CA TRP A 262 2.38 -0.50 5.26
C TRP A 262 2.84 -1.06 6.58
N MET A 263 1.86 -1.49 7.35
CA MET A 263 2.05 -1.96 8.72
C MET A 263 1.15 -3.20 8.93
N PRO A 264 1.72 -4.37 9.22
CA PRO A 264 0.93 -5.51 9.66
C PRO A 264 0.48 -5.29 11.10
N LEU A 265 -0.81 -5.50 11.37
CA LEU A 265 -1.38 -5.34 12.71
C LEU A 265 -1.76 -6.68 13.35
N THR A 266 -1.68 -7.76 12.57
CA THR A 266 -1.88 -9.14 12.98
C THR A 266 -0.63 -9.96 12.72
N ASP A 267 -0.41 -10.99 13.53
CA ASP A 267 0.69 -11.92 13.31
C ASP A 267 0.48 -12.73 12.01
N ARG A 268 1.48 -12.70 11.15
CA ARG A 268 1.49 -13.40 9.87
C ARG A 268 1.68 -14.90 10.02
N THR A 269 2.27 -15.36 11.14
CA THR A 269 2.39 -16.79 11.43
C THR A 269 1.04 -17.45 11.69
N LEU A 270 0.07 -16.68 12.20
CA LEU A 270 -1.31 -17.14 12.45
C LEU A 270 -2.16 -17.10 11.18
N THR A 271 -1.96 -16.09 10.35
CA THR A 271 -2.81 -15.86 9.16
C THR A 271 -2.28 -16.54 7.90
N GLY A 272 -0.95 -16.69 7.77
CA GLY A 272 -0.30 -17.14 6.54
C GLY A 272 -0.47 -16.17 5.36
N VAL A 273 -0.78 -14.89 5.63
CA VAL A 273 -1.07 -13.87 4.61
C VAL A 273 -0.02 -12.76 4.61
N ASP A 274 0.55 -12.52 3.44
CA ASP A 274 1.58 -11.53 3.19
C ASP A 274 1.19 -10.57 2.07
N LEU A 275 1.75 -9.36 2.14
CA LEU A 275 1.85 -8.48 0.98
C LEU A 275 3.15 -8.84 0.26
N LEU A 276 3.03 -9.26 -0.99
CA LEU A 276 4.14 -9.65 -1.84
C LEU A 276 4.40 -8.57 -2.89
N THR A 277 5.66 -8.26 -3.16
CA THR A 277 6.09 -7.24 -4.13
C THR A 277 7.19 -7.78 -5.02
N GLU A 278 7.29 -7.27 -6.25
CA GLU A 278 8.44 -7.50 -7.13
C GLU A 278 9.69 -6.78 -6.59
N SER A 279 10.88 -7.31 -6.84
CA SER A 279 12.16 -6.70 -6.43
C SER A 279 12.43 -5.39 -7.15
N SER A 280 11.98 -5.28 -8.40
CA SER A 280 12.13 -4.12 -9.26
C SER A 280 11.01 -4.06 -10.30
N LEU A 281 10.88 -2.93 -10.99
CA LEU A 281 9.80 -2.67 -11.95
C LEU A 281 9.76 -3.75 -13.05
N GLY A 282 8.71 -4.58 -13.03
CA GLY A 282 8.46 -5.57 -14.08
C GLY A 282 9.22 -6.88 -13.95
N ALA A 283 9.91 -7.12 -12.82
CA ALA A 283 10.69 -8.34 -12.60
C ALA A 283 9.83 -9.60 -12.39
N ALA A 284 8.58 -9.45 -11.90
CA ALA A 284 7.65 -10.54 -11.63
C ALA A 284 8.19 -11.64 -10.67
N ASP A 285 9.15 -11.29 -9.83
CA ASP A 285 9.86 -12.15 -8.86
C ASP A 285 9.39 -11.92 -7.42
N TYR A 286 8.08 -12.07 -7.20
CA TYR A 286 7.43 -11.66 -5.97
C TYR A 286 8.00 -12.31 -4.70
N HIS A 287 8.35 -11.49 -3.72
CA HIS A 287 8.73 -11.90 -2.36
C HIS A 287 7.85 -11.22 -1.31
N PRO A 288 7.64 -11.83 -0.13
CA PRO A 288 6.91 -11.19 0.97
C PRO A 288 7.72 -10.02 1.54
N ILE A 289 7.05 -8.89 1.80
CA ILE A 289 7.69 -7.77 2.50
C ILE A 289 8.05 -8.14 3.94
N LYS A 290 9.09 -7.52 4.50
CA LYS A 290 9.72 -8.03 5.73
C LYS A 290 9.10 -7.55 7.04
N ALA A 291 8.34 -6.45 7.04
CA ALA A 291 7.80 -5.86 8.27
C ALA A 291 6.95 -6.83 9.12
N LYS A 292 7.12 -6.73 10.44
CA LYS A 292 6.38 -7.44 11.48
C LYS A 292 5.52 -6.47 12.30
N VAL A 293 4.70 -7.00 13.20
CA VAL A 293 3.93 -6.17 14.13
C VAL A 293 4.89 -5.30 14.96
N GLY A 294 4.62 -3.99 15.02
CA GLY A 294 5.53 -3.00 15.62
C GLY A 294 6.56 -2.41 14.66
N GLU A 295 6.50 -2.77 13.38
CA GLU A 295 7.31 -2.19 12.31
C GLU A 295 6.41 -1.61 11.21
N ALA A 296 6.94 -0.62 10.51
CA ALA A 296 6.42 -0.14 9.25
C ALA A 296 7.44 -0.41 8.14
N ILE A 297 6.95 -0.57 6.91
CA ILE A 297 7.80 -0.65 5.73
C ILE A 297 7.41 0.40 4.71
N THR A 298 8.43 0.98 4.09
CA THR A 298 8.31 1.85 2.91
C THR A 298 8.74 1.11 1.67
N TRP A 299 8.03 1.27 0.56
CA TRP A 299 8.46 0.81 -0.77
C TRP A 299 7.72 1.58 -1.86
N HIS A 300 8.22 1.53 -3.10
CA HIS A 300 7.59 2.22 -4.22
C HIS A 300 6.53 1.36 -4.93
N GLY A 301 5.33 1.28 -4.34
CA GLY A 301 4.18 0.53 -4.87
C GLY A 301 3.56 1.15 -6.13
N SER A 302 3.82 2.43 -6.41
CA SER A 302 3.44 3.08 -7.68
C SER A 302 4.07 2.39 -8.89
N SER A 303 5.31 1.91 -8.78
CA SER A 303 5.99 1.21 -9.89
C SER A 303 6.03 -0.30 -9.73
N ARG A 304 6.34 -0.81 -8.54
CA ARG A 304 6.53 -2.24 -8.30
C ARG A 304 5.18 -2.92 -8.14
N LYS A 305 4.94 -3.99 -8.90
CA LYS A 305 3.69 -4.73 -8.73
C LYS A 305 3.70 -5.44 -7.40
N HIS A 306 2.53 -5.47 -6.78
CA HIS A 306 2.32 -6.14 -5.52
C HIS A 306 0.95 -6.81 -5.48
N TYR A 307 0.83 -7.80 -4.61
CA TYR A 307 -0.42 -8.53 -4.39
C TYR A 307 -0.48 -9.11 -2.98
N VAL A 308 -1.64 -9.63 -2.60
CA VAL A 308 -1.84 -10.30 -1.31
C VAL A 308 -2.39 -11.69 -1.62
N ASN A 309 -1.79 -12.73 -1.03
CA ASN A 309 -2.23 -14.11 -1.20
C ASN A 309 -3.58 -14.37 -0.50
N ALA A 310 -4.18 -15.53 -0.76
CA ALA A 310 -5.43 -15.93 -0.13
C ALA A 310 -5.24 -16.23 1.36
N ASN A 311 -6.27 -16.02 2.17
CA ASN A 311 -6.25 -16.31 3.60
C ASN A 311 -6.86 -17.68 3.89
N ALA A 312 -6.05 -18.72 3.91
CA ALA A 312 -6.52 -20.08 4.20
C ALA A 312 -6.72 -20.35 5.71
N SER A 313 -6.26 -19.46 6.59
CA SER A 313 -6.42 -19.60 8.05
C SER A 313 -7.84 -19.24 8.51
N SER A 314 -8.19 -19.56 9.75
CA SER A 314 -9.42 -19.08 10.40
C SER A 314 -9.29 -17.68 11.01
N ASN A 315 -8.10 -17.08 10.96
CA ASN A 315 -7.81 -15.77 11.55
C ASN A 315 -7.98 -14.65 10.54
N THR A 316 -8.51 -13.51 10.97
CA THR A 316 -8.56 -12.32 10.13
C THR A 316 -7.19 -11.65 10.08
N ARG A 317 -6.69 -11.36 8.88
CA ARG A 317 -5.49 -10.55 8.68
C ARG A 317 -5.86 -9.08 8.61
N VAL A 318 -5.25 -8.26 9.46
CA VAL A 318 -5.47 -6.81 9.51
C VAL A 318 -4.17 -6.07 9.21
N SER A 319 -4.26 -5.04 8.35
CA SER A 319 -3.15 -4.10 8.13
C SER A 319 -3.63 -2.68 7.96
N LEU A 320 -2.68 -1.76 8.09
CA LEU A 320 -2.82 -0.37 7.74
C LEU A 320 -1.90 -0.05 6.55
N ASP A 321 -2.40 0.69 5.56
CA ASP A 321 -1.57 1.28 4.51
C ASP A 321 -1.95 2.73 4.22
N PHE A 322 -0.96 3.52 3.83
CA PHE A 322 -1.14 4.89 3.39
C PHE A 322 0.03 5.29 2.50
N ARG A 323 -0.07 6.45 1.86
CA ARG A 323 0.94 6.98 0.95
C ARG A 323 1.42 8.34 1.42
N ILE A 324 2.67 8.66 1.12
CA ILE A 324 3.27 9.97 1.39
C ILE A 324 3.85 10.51 0.09
N GLY A 325 3.36 11.65 -0.36
CA GLY A 325 3.97 12.46 -1.41
C GLY A 325 5.09 13.33 -0.86
N VAL A 326 6.21 13.43 -1.58
CA VAL A 326 7.37 14.25 -1.20
C VAL A 326 7.46 15.48 -2.11
N GLU A 327 7.60 16.68 -1.52
CA GLU A 327 7.80 17.92 -2.26
C GLU A 327 8.97 17.82 -3.27
N GLY A 328 8.78 18.44 -4.44
CA GLY A 328 9.71 18.32 -5.57
C GLY A 328 9.54 17.06 -6.42
N TYR A 329 8.93 16.01 -5.89
CA TYR A 329 8.65 14.75 -6.60
C TYR A 329 7.15 14.51 -6.80
N PHE A 330 6.32 15.10 -5.94
CA PHE A 330 4.88 14.90 -5.88
C PHE A 330 4.10 16.19 -6.19
N ASP A 331 3.04 16.07 -6.98
CA ASP A 331 2.09 17.16 -7.21
C ASP A 331 0.76 16.88 -6.50
N PRO A 332 0.35 17.68 -5.49
CA PRO A 332 -0.92 17.50 -4.79
C PRO A 332 -2.16 17.78 -5.64
N PHE A 333 -2.02 18.36 -6.85
CA PHE A 333 -3.10 18.71 -7.76
C PHE A 333 -3.20 17.79 -8.99
N TYR A 334 -2.28 16.83 -9.13
CA TYR A 334 -2.35 15.85 -10.20
C TYR A 334 -3.59 14.97 -10.07
N GLN A 335 -4.26 14.73 -11.20
CA GLN A 335 -5.34 13.77 -11.32
C GLN A 335 -5.20 12.95 -12.61
N MET A 336 -5.28 11.63 -12.48
CA MET A 336 -5.36 10.76 -13.65
C MET A 336 -6.75 10.83 -14.27
N GLN A 337 -6.82 11.01 -15.59
CA GLN A 337 -8.11 11.03 -16.28
C GLN A 337 -8.89 9.72 -16.05
N GLY A 338 -10.13 9.84 -15.56
CA GLY A 338 -10.99 8.68 -15.29
C GLY A 338 -10.67 7.93 -14.00
N THR A 339 -9.89 8.53 -13.11
CA THR A 339 -9.89 8.21 -11.67
C THR A 339 -10.65 9.30 -10.91
N THR A 340 -11.12 8.97 -9.72
CA THR A 340 -11.64 9.96 -8.76
C THR A 340 -10.58 10.17 -7.71
N ASP A 341 -10.26 11.41 -7.36
CA ASP A 341 -9.46 11.71 -6.16
C ASP A 341 -10.17 11.07 -4.96
N ASP A 342 -9.51 10.10 -4.32
CA ASP A 342 -10.15 9.20 -3.37
C ASP A 342 -9.56 9.27 -1.96
N HIS A 343 -8.52 10.09 -1.79
CA HIS A 343 -7.93 10.36 -0.49
C HIS A 343 -7.70 11.85 -0.32
N THR A 344 -8.24 12.40 0.78
CA THR A 344 -7.76 13.68 1.27
C THR A 344 -6.31 13.54 1.73
N ARG A 345 -5.55 14.62 1.63
CA ARG A 345 -4.14 14.66 2.03
C ARG A 345 -3.94 15.78 3.05
N LYS A 346 -3.08 15.55 4.04
CA LYS A 346 -2.60 16.61 4.94
C LYS A 346 -1.17 16.98 4.55
N LYS A 347 -0.93 18.29 4.41
CA LYS A 347 0.41 18.85 4.23
C LYS A 347 1.09 19.04 5.58
N VAL A 348 2.33 18.59 5.71
CA VAL A 348 3.21 18.87 6.86
C VAL A 348 4.54 19.35 6.31
N VAL A 349 5.13 20.35 6.96
CA VAL A 349 6.48 20.83 6.67
C VAL A 349 7.35 20.50 7.87
N LEU A 350 8.46 19.80 7.63
CA LEU A 350 9.46 19.43 8.64
C LEU A 350 10.79 20.11 8.36
#